data_AF-A0A7C3HJF8-F1
#
_entry.id   AF-A0A7C3HJF8-F1
#
_cell.length_a   1.000
_cell.length_b   1.000
_cell.length_c   1.000
_cell.angle_alpha   90.00
_cell.angle_beta   90.00
_cell.angle_gamma   90.00
#
_symmetry.space_group_name_H-M   'P 1'
#
loop_
_entity.id
_entity.type
_entity.pdbx_description
1 polymer ?
#
loop_
_entity_poly.entity_id
_entity_poly.type
_entity_poly.pdbx_seq_one_letter_code
_entity_poly.pdbx_strand_id
1 'polypeptide(L)' 'MIDMDTRLRAARGIAKTETAAAQDAYYNLIRPHKALRLEVNDASRRWQQRTPAMAAGLTDHIWTVKELFLKIPAPLVNNT' A
#
# COMPACT_ATOMS: atom_id res chain seq x y z
N MET A 1 8.32 -22.75 9.95
CA MET A 1 8.13 -22.63 8.48
C MET A 1 6.68 -22.24 8.27
N ILE A 2 6.41 -20.93 8.12
CA ILE A 2 5.03 -20.43 8.05
C ILE A 2 4.54 -20.62 6.62
N ASP A 3 3.53 -21.47 6.50
CA ASP A 3 2.94 -21.98 5.26
C ASP A 3 2.30 -20.88 4.39
N MET A 4 2.52 -20.97 3.07
CA MET A 4 2.10 -19.95 2.10
C MET A 4 0.57 -19.86 1.99
N ASP A 5 -0.15 -20.98 2.18
CA ASP A 5 -1.61 -21.03 2.09
C ASP A 5 -2.31 -20.23 3.19
N THR A 6 -1.64 -20.01 4.33
CA THR A 6 -2.19 -19.18 5.41
C THR A 6 -2.23 -17.69 5.03
N ARG A 7 -1.26 -17.22 4.22
CA ARG A 7 -1.24 -15.84 3.72
C ARG A 7 -2.35 -15.57 2.69
N LEU A 8 -2.86 -16.62 2.04
CA LEU A 8 -3.78 -16.51 0.90
C LEU A 8 -5.27 -16.36 1.28
N ARG A 9 -5.68 -16.73 2.51
CA ARG A 9 -7.08 -16.57 2.94
C ARG A 9 -7.52 -15.11 3.09
N ALA A 10 -6.60 -14.18 3.35
CA ALA A 10 -6.92 -12.76 3.48
C ALA A 10 -7.02 -12.02 2.12
N ALA A 11 -6.45 -12.57 1.04
CA ALA A 11 -6.38 -11.93 -0.27
C ALA A 11 -7.52 -12.34 -1.24
N ARG A 12 -8.35 -13.32 -0.84
CA ARG A 12 -9.47 -13.84 -1.65
C ARG A 12 -10.61 -12.81 -1.69
N GLY A 13 -10.43 -11.79 -2.53
CA GLY A 13 -11.36 -10.67 -2.68
C GLY A 13 -10.77 -9.48 -3.44
N ILE A 14 -9.45 -9.42 -3.63
CA ILE A 14 -8.77 -8.28 -4.27
C ILE A 14 -8.57 -8.50 -5.78
N ALA A 15 -8.19 -9.71 -6.21
CA ALA A 15 -8.00 -10.01 -7.63
C ALA A 15 -8.19 -11.50 -7.95
N LYS A 16 -8.41 -11.82 -9.24
CA LYS A 16 -8.64 -13.18 -9.74
C LYS A 16 -7.41 -14.10 -9.62
N THR A 17 -6.21 -13.52 -9.53
CA THR A 17 -4.93 -14.24 -9.43
C THR A 17 -3.95 -13.46 -8.55
N GLU A 18 -2.95 -14.16 -8.02
CA GLU A 18 -1.88 -13.56 -7.21
C GLU A 18 -1.10 -12.49 -7.98
N THR A 19 -0.85 -12.73 -9.28
CA THR A 19 -0.18 -11.77 -10.16
C THR A 19 -0.98 -10.48 -10.31
N ALA A 20 -2.29 -10.57 -10.49
CA ALA A 20 -3.15 -9.40 -10.61
C ALA A 20 -3.20 -8.61 -9.28
N ALA A 21 -3.31 -9.30 -8.14
CA ALA A 21 -3.29 -8.66 -6.82
C ALA A 21 -1.95 -7.94 -6.57
N ALA A 22 -0.82 -8.53 -6.96
CA ALA A 22 0.49 -7.91 -6.84
C ALA A 22 0.63 -6.68 -7.74
N GLN A 23 0.08 -6.72 -8.96
CA GLN A 23 0.06 -5.58 -9.89
C GLN A 23 -0.78 -4.42 -9.34
N ASP A 24 -1.98 -4.72 -8.82
CA ASP A 24 -2.87 -3.72 -8.23
C ASP A 24 -2.24 -3.09 -6.98
N ALA A 25 -1.63 -3.90 -6.11
CA ALA A 25 -0.92 -3.41 -4.94
C ALA A 25 0.27 -2.53 -5.32
N TYR A 26 1.07 -2.92 -6.32
CA TYR A 26 2.18 -2.11 -6.80
C TYR A 26 1.70 -0.76 -7.35
N TYR A 27 0.66 -0.76 -8.19
CA TYR A 27 0.13 0.46 -8.77
C TYR A 27 -0.45 1.42 -7.71
N ASN A 28 -1.20 0.89 -6.75
CA ASN A 28 -1.92 1.70 -5.78
C ASN A 28 -1.08 2.17 -4.59
N LEU A 29 -0.14 1.34 -4.11
CA LEU A 29 0.60 1.60 -2.87
C LEU A 29 2.03 2.09 -3.10
N ILE A 30 2.68 1.68 -4.20
CA ILE A 30 4.10 1.93 -4.43
C ILE A 30 4.32 3.04 -5.45
N ARG A 31 3.53 3.07 -6.53
CA ARG A 31 3.77 4.00 -7.65
C ARG A 31 3.17 5.39 -7.39
N PRO A 32 3.99 6.46 -7.30
CA PRO A 32 3.45 7.81 -7.13
C PRO A 32 2.87 8.35 -8.44
N HIS A 33 1.72 9.01 -8.37
CA HIS A 33 1.03 9.53 -9.54
C HIS A 33 1.18 11.06 -9.65
N LYS A 34 1.52 11.57 -10.85
CA LYS A 34 1.76 13.01 -11.07
C LYS A 34 0.50 13.86 -10.81
N ALA A 35 -0.67 13.37 -11.20
CA ALA A 35 -1.95 14.07 -11.04
C ALA A 35 -2.46 14.13 -9.58
N LEU A 36 -1.92 13.29 -8.69
CA LEU A 36 -2.36 13.22 -7.28
C LEU A 36 -1.45 14.01 -6.34
N ARG A 37 -0.43 14.69 -6.87
CA ARG A 37 0.53 15.45 -6.08
C ARG A 37 -0.17 16.61 -5.39
N LEU A 38 0.19 16.83 -4.13
CA LEU A 38 -0.27 17.99 -3.38
C LEU A 38 0.76 19.10 -3.50
N GLU A 39 0.27 20.33 -3.65
CA GLU A 39 1.10 21.50 -3.55
C GLU A 39 1.47 21.70 -2.08
N VAL A 40 2.77 21.71 -1.80
CA VAL A 40 3.29 21.96 -0.47
C VAL A 40 3.96 23.32 -0.50
N ASN A 41 3.55 24.20 0.41
CA ASN A 41 4.14 25.51 0.58
C ASN A 41 5.40 25.41 1.46
N ASP A 42 6.37 24.64 0.98
CA ASP A 42 7.67 24.46 1.62
C ASP A 42 8.75 25.11 0.72
N ALA A 43 9.67 25.86 1.33
CA ALA A 43 10.71 26.61 0.63
C ALA A 43 11.62 25.70 -0.23
N SER A 44 11.63 24.41 0.06
CA SER A 44 12.47 23.40 -0.61
C SER A 44 11.74 22.58 -1.68
N ARG A 45 10.41 22.37 -1.56
CA ARG A 45 9.65 21.52 -2.48
C ARG A 45 8.20 21.97 -2.60
N ARG A 46 7.84 22.38 -3.82
CA ARG A 46 6.48 22.73 -4.22
C ARG A 46 5.52 21.54 -4.34
N TRP A 47 6.03 20.33 -4.59
CA TRP A 47 5.19 19.16 -4.86
C TRP A 47 5.53 17.96 -3.97
N GLN A 48 4.54 17.46 -3.25
CA GLN A 48 4.63 16.19 -2.53
C GLN A 48 4.08 15.05 -3.38
N GLN A 49 4.85 13.98 -3.45
CA GLN A 49 4.44 12.78 -4.17
C GLN A 49 3.35 12.05 -3.40
N ARG A 50 2.36 11.54 -4.13
CA ARG A 50 1.20 10.83 -3.56
C ARG A 50 0.83 9.65 -4.44
N THR A 51 0.44 8.53 -3.82
CA THR A 51 -0.07 7.33 -4.51
C THR A 51 -1.60 7.33 -4.51
N PRO A 52 -2.25 6.51 -5.37
CA PRO A 52 -3.71 6.34 -5.32
C PRO A 52 -4.24 5.91 -3.95
N ALA A 53 -3.56 5.00 -3.26
CA ALA A 53 -3.95 4.59 -1.91
C ALA A 53 -3.85 5.72 -0.88
N MET A 54 -2.85 6.61 -1.03
CA MET A 54 -2.78 7.83 -0.22
C MET A 54 -3.87 8.84 -0.57
N ALA A 55 -4.29 8.90 -1.85
CA ALA A 55 -5.41 9.73 -2.28
C ALA A 55 -6.74 9.24 -1.69
N ALA A 56 -6.92 7.93 -1.62
CA ALA A 56 -8.07 7.27 -1.02
C ALA A 56 -8.06 7.24 0.52
N GLY A 57 -6.98 7.68 1.18
CA GLY A 57 -6.86 7.66 2.64
C GLY A 57 -6.63 6.26 3.24
N LEU A 58 -6.25 5.28 2.42
CA LEU A 58 -5.93 3.92 2.87
C LEU A 58 -4.54 3.83 3.52
N THR A 59 -3.66 4.78 3.19
CA THR A 59 -2.31 4.88 3.77
C THR A 59 -1.83 6.34 3.71
N ASP A 60 -0.81 6.65 4.48
CA ASP A 60 -0.21 7.98 4.66
C ASP A 60 1.20 8.09 4.06
N HIS A 61 1.74 6.99 3.51
CA HIS A 61 3.08 6.94 2.93
C HIS A 61 3.12 6.14 1.62
N ILE A 62 4.22 6.34 0.90
CA ILE A 62 4.53 5.58 -0.32
C ILE A 62 5.22 4.30 0.13
N TRP A 63 4.65 3.14 -0.22
CA TRP A 63 5.18 1.85 0.20
C TRP A 63 6.37 1.44 -0.65
N THR A 64 7.32 0.74 -0.05
CA THR A 64 8.33 -0.03 -0.79
C THR A 64 7.85 -1.46 -1.05
N VAL A 65 8.41 -2.13 -2.07
CA VAL A 65 8.13 -3.56 -2.35
C VAL A 65 8.41 -4.41 -1.11
N LYS A 66 9.51 -4.11 -0.40
CA LYS A 66 9.90 -4.79 0.83
C LYS A 66 8.82 -4.66 1.91
N GLU A 67 8.33 -3.45 2.16
CA GLU A 67 7.26 -3.24 3.16
C GLU A 67 5.97 -3.94 2.76
N LEU A 68 5.59 -3.90 1.48
CA LEU A 68 4.37 -4.54 1.00
C LEU A 68 4.35 -6.05 1.29
N PHE A 69 5.49 -6.73 1.12
CA PHE A 69 5.58 -8.19 1.31
C PHE A 69 5.98 -8.61 2.73
N LEU A 70 6.61 -7.74 3.52
CA LEU A 70 7.13 -8.09 4.85
C LEU A 70 6.34 -7.50 6.01
N LYS A 71 5.53 -6.47 5.80
CA LYS A 71 4.75 -5.85 6.88
C LYS A 71 3.53 -6.71 7.17
N ILE A 72 3.70 -7.66 8.08
CA ILE A 72 2.57 -8.32 8.75
C ILE A 72 1.85 -7.19 9.52
N PRO A 73 0.55 -6.93 9.29
CA PRO A 73 -0.17 -5.98 10.11
C PRO A 73 -0.07 -6.47 11.55
N ALA A 74 0.46 -5.62 12.45
CA ALA A 74 0.48 -5.94 13.87
C ALA A 74 -0.95 -6.33 14.27
N PRO A 75 -1.13 -7.45 15.01
CA PRO A 75 -2.46 -7.82 15.47
C PRO A 75 -3.03 -6.61 16.22
N LEU A 76 -4.21 -6.14 15.80
CA LEU A 76 -4.98 -5.19 16.58
C LEU A 76 -5.18 -5.85 17.94
N VAL A 77 -4.46 -5.38 18.95
CA VAL A 77 -4.60 -5.84 20.32
C VAL A 77 -5.89 -5.23 20.83
N ASN A 78 -7.01 -5.89 20.54
CA ASN A 78 -8.32 -5.54 21.08
C ASN A 78 -8.39 -6.12 22.49
N ASN A 79 -7.71 -5.49 23.46
CA ASN A 79 -7.97 -5.80 24.87
C ASN A 79 -9.27 -5.07 25.25
N THR A 80 -10.39 -5.79 25.19
CA THR A 80 -11.60 -5.49 25.96
C THR A 80 -11.63 -6.43 27.15
#